data_AF-A0A849ETI3-F1
#
_entry.id   AF-A0A849ETI3-F1
#
_cell.length_a   1.000
_cell.length_b   1.000
_cell.length_c   1.000
_cell.angle_alpha   90.00
_cell.angle_beta   90.00
_cell.angle_gamma   90.00
#
_symmetry.space_group_name_H-M   'P 1'
#
loop_
_entity.id
_entity.type
_entity.pdbx_description
1 polymer ?
#
loop_
_entity_poly.entity_id
_entity_poly.type
_entity_poly.pdbx_seq_one_letter_code
_entity_poly.pdbx_strand_id
1 'polypeptide(L)'
;MRKRFSIFTFVTMLLVAPILSFAQTLDIGEETHLIFMREEEKLARDVYLSLSSIYPESEVFANIGEFSEQTHTDTVRDMLAVYDIEDPNPDANNLPDSIGVFTGADYGWYFTEKFQSLVAWGTQSLLDAWYVGAFIEELDMIDIIECPKVIVETDNGINANECGMTYTDEVNLKTMYQHLVAGSENHLRAYVKNIEGVIGEGNYEAQVLSQEQVDAILGR
;
A
#
# COMPACT_ATOMS: atom_id res chain seq x y z
N MET A 1 80.09 -25.00 4.03
CA MET A 1 78.80 -25.50 3.51
C MET A 1 77.70 -25.19 4.52
N ARG A 2 76.91 -24.14 4.28
CA ARG A 2 75.76 -23.73 5.12
C ARG A 2 74.48 -24.08 4.36
N LYS A 3 73.55 -24.80 4.98
CA LYS A 3 72.16 -24.89 4.50
C LYS A 3 71.24 -24.37 5.60
N ARG A 4 70.62 -23.21 5.35
CA ARG A 4 69.52 -22.67 6.15
C ARG A 4 68.23 -23.13 5.47
N PHE A 5 67.34 -23.79 6.22
CA PHE A 5 65.97 -24.06 5.79
C PHE A 5 65.08 -22.93 6.31
N SER A 6 64.37 -22.27 5.40
CA SER A 6 63.32 -21.31 5.72
C SER A 6 61.98 -22.03 5.58
N ILE A 7 61.25 -22.18 6.67
CA ILE A 7 59.87 -22.70 6.66
C ILE A 7 58.97 -21.48 6.45
N PHE A 8 58.27 -21.44 5.32
CA PHE A 8 57.22 -20.46 5.05
C PHE A 8 55.89 -21.02 5.57
N THR A 9 55.31 -20.34 6.56
CA THR A 9 53.96 -20.60 7.05
C THR A 9 52.95 -20.03 6.04
N PHE A 10 52.17 -20.89 5.40
CA PHE A 10 51.12 -20.48 4.46
C PHE A 10 49.85 -20.15 5.26
N VAL A 11 49.46 -18.87 5.29
CA VAL A 11 48.17 -18.43 5.83
C VAL A 11 47.16 -18.50 4.69
N THR A 12 46.30 -19.52 4.72
CA THR A 12 45.14 -19.61 3.81
C THR A 12 44.08 -18.60 4.26
N MET A 13 43.97 -17.51 3.52
CA MET A 13 42.88 -16.55 3.63
C MET A 13 41.64 -17.17 2.96
N LEU A 14 40.63 -17.54 3.76
CA LEU A 14 39.33 -17.94 3.22
C LEU A 14 38.64 -16.71 2.63
N LEU A 15 38.48 -16.70 1.31
CA LEU A 15 37.59 -15.78 0.61
C LEU A 15 36.15 -16.21 0.89
N VAL A 16 35.43 -15.45 1.72
CA VAL A 16 33.98 -15.56 1.82
C VAL A 16 33.41 -14.83 0.61
N ALA A 17 32.92 -15.59 -0.38
CA ALA A 17 32.17 -15.00 -1.47
C ALA A 17 30.85 -14.44 -0.92
N PRO A 18 30.46 -13.20 -1.25
CA PRO A 18 29.15 -12.71 -0.89
C PRO A 18 28.11 -13.60 -1.58
N ILE A 19 27.13 -14.07 -0.79
CA ILE A 19 25.95 -14.72 -1.34
C ILE A 19 25.20 -13.61 -2.09
N LEU A 20 25.33 -13.59 -3.41
CA LEU A 20 24.45 -12.81 -4.28
C LEU A 20 23.05 -13.41 -4.12
N SER A 21 22.22 -12.75 -3.33
CA SER A 21 20.77 -12.95 -3.40
C SER A 21 20.34 -12.41 -4.75
N PHE A 22 19.99 -13.30 -5.68
CA PHE A 22 19.27 -12.88 -6.87
C PHE A 22 17.85 -12.55 -6.40
N ALA A 23 17.55 -11.27 -6.17
CA ALA A 23 16.16 -10.84 -6.23
C ALA A 23 15.65 -11.25 -7.62
N GLN A 24 14.56 -12.01 -7.66
CA GLN A 24 13.89 -12.30 -8.92
C GLN A 24 13.46 -10.95 -9.51
N THR A 25 13.78 -10.71 -10.78
CA THR A 25 13.32 -9.51 -11.46
C THR A 25 11.82 -9.60 -11.65
N LEU A 26 11.08 -8.59 -11.19
CA LEU A 26 9.64 -8.49 -11.43
C LEU A 26 9.37 -8.38 -12.93
N ASP A 27 8.22 -8.90 -13.36
CA ASP A 27 7.70 -8.54 -14.68
C ASP A 27 7.04 -7.15 -14.66
N ILE A 28 6.64 -6.67 -15.84
CA ILE A 28 6.06 -5.33 -15.99
C ILE A 28 4.75 -5.16 -15.19
N GLY A 29 3.95 -6.21 -15.06
CA GLY A 29 2.70 -6.18 -14.32
C GLY A 29 2.93 -6.10 -12.82
N GLU A 30 3.84 -6.92 -12.31
CA GLU A 30 4.27 -6.91 -10.90
C GLU A 30 4.91 -5.57 -10.51
N GLU A 31 5.83 -5.05 -11.32
CA GLU A 31 6.49 -3.75 -11.09
C GLU A 31 5.48 -2.61 -11.10
N THR A 32 4.61 -2.55 -12.12
CA THR A 32 3.60 -1.48 -12.25
C THR A 32 2.61 -1.51 -11.09
N HIS A 33 2.19 -2.69 -10.66
CA HIS A 33 1.28 -2.85 -9.54
C HIS A 33 1.92 -2.46 -8.21
N LEU A 34 3.19 -2.82 -7.99
CA LEU A 34 3.91 -2.43 -6.78
C LEU A 34 4.09 -0.91 -6.68
N ILE A 35 4.41 -0.24 -7.80
CA ILE A 35 4.47 1.22 -7.90
C ILE A 35 3.11 1.84 -7.62
N PHE A 36 2.04 1.26 -8.16
CA PHE A 36 0.68 1.73 -7.92
C PHE A 36 0.30 1.65 -6.43
N MET A 37 0.54 0.49 -5.80
CA MET A 37 0.22 0.30 -4.37
C MET A 37 1.00 1.25 -3.47
N ARG A 38 2.21 1.68 -3.87
CA ARG A 38 2.98 2.68 -3.11
C ARG A 38 2.23 3.99 -2.99
N GLU A 39 1.62 4.45 -4.08
CA GLU A 39 0.86 5.69 -4.12
C GLU A 39 -0.57 5.51 -3.55
N GLU A 40 -1.18 4.32 -3.64
CA GLU A 40 -2.50 4.03 -3.08
C GLU A 40 -2.52 3.98 -1.55
N GLU A 41 -1.58 3.27 -0.92
CA GLU A 41 -1.44 3.26 0.55
C GLU A 41 -1.12 4.68 1.07
N LYS A 42 -0.35 5.46 0.30
CA LYS A 42 -0.11 6.87 0.59
C LYS A 42 -1.40 7.70 0.45
N LEU A 43 -2.25 7.43 -0.53
CA LEU A 43 -3.55 8.08 -0.69
C LEU A 43 -4.42 7.86 0.55
N ALA A 44 -4.55 6.61 1.01
CA ALA A 44 -5.30 6.29 2.23
C ALA A 44 -4.78 7.11 3.42
N ARG A 45 -3.47 7.03 3.68
CA ARG A 45 -2.80 7.80 4.74
C ARG A 45 -3.13 9.30 4.66
N ASP A 46 -2.89 9.91 3.50
CA ASP A 46 -2.97 11.35 3.34
C ASP A 46 -4.42 11.86 3.46
N VAL A 47 -5.40 11.10 2.94
CA VAL A 47 -6.82 11.40 3.13
C VAL A 47 -7.17 11.33 4.61
N TYR A 48 -6.72 10.31 5.33
CA TYR A 48 -7.03 10.15 6.76
C TYR A 48 -6.38 11.23 7.61
N LEU A 49 -5.13 11.60 7.35
CA LEU A 49 -4.49 12.73 8.04
C LEU A 49 -5.22 14.05 7.76
N SER A 50 -5.69 14.25 6.52
CA SER A 50 -6.48 15.44 6.16
C SER A 50 -7.82 15.48 6.90
N LEU A 51 -8.55 14.37 6.90
CA LEU A 51 -9.85 14.26 7.59
C LEU A 51 -9.70 14.27 9.11
N SER A 52 -8.60 13.77 9.67
CA SER A 52 -8.27 13.89 11.09
C SER A 52 -8.07 15.35 11.50
N SER A 53 -7.43 16.16 10.65
CA SER A 53 -7.31 17.60 10.91
C SER A 53 -8.65 18.34 10.88
N ILE A 54 -9.64 17.84 10.14
CA ILE A 54 -10.98 18.44 10.01
C ILE A 54 -11.90 17.98 11.14
N TYR A 55 -11.84 16.69 11.48
CA TYR A 55 -12.67 16.03 12.51
C TYR A 55 -11.78 15.43 13.62
N PRO A 56 -11.11 16.26 14.43
CA PRO A 56 -10.16 15.78 15.44
C PRO A 56 -10.81 14.95 16.56
N GLU A 57 -12.13 15.02 16.72
CA GLU A 57 -12.90 14.18 17.64
C GLU A 57 -13.05 12.73 17.16
N SER A 58 -12.85 12.48 15.87
CA SER A 58 -12.96 11.16 15.26
C SER A 58 -11.58 10.50 15.20
N GLU A 59 -11.18 9.91 16.34
CA GLU A 59 -9.86 9.28 16.52
C GLU A 59 -9.54 8.17 15.50
N VAL A 60 -10.55 7.58 14.85
CA VAL A 60 -10.36 6.53 13.84
C VAL A 60 -9.46 7.00 12.68
N PHE A 61 -9.57 8.25 12.24
CA PHE A 61 -8.74 8.78 11.17
C PHE A 61 -7.28 8.91 11.59
N ALA A 62 -7.01 9.46 12.78
CA ALA A 62 -5.65 9.59 13.30
C ALA A 62 -5.03 8.21 13.54
N ASN A 63 -5.78 7.29 14.16
CA ASN A 63 -5.28 5.96 14.50
C ASN A 63 -4.93 5.13 13.25
N ILE A 64 -5.77 5.18 12.22
CA ILE A 64 -5.52 4.44 10.98
C ILE A 64 -4.45 5.16 10.16
N GLY A 65 -4.56 6.47 9.95
CA GLY A 65 -3.61 7.25 9.14
C GLY A 65 -2.20 7.34 9.71
N GLU A 66 -2.03 7.72 10.98
CA GLU A 66 -0.70 7.96 11.57
C GLU A 66 0.08 6.67 11.84
N PHE A 67 -0.61 5.57 12.11
CA PHE A 67 0.04 4.33 12.52
C PHE A 67 -0.06 3.23 11.46
N SER A 68 -1.27 2.94 10.98
CA SER A 68 -1.49 1.79 10.09
C SER A 68 -1.09 2.10 8.66
N GLU A 69 -1.65 3.14 8.04
CA GLU A 69 -1.32 3.49 6.66
C GLU A 69 0.09 4.03 6.51
N GLN A 70 0.63 4.66 7.55
CA GLN A 70 2.06 4.96 7.58
C GLN A 70 2.92 3.68 7.55
N THR A 71 2.49 2.62 8.24
CA THR A 71 3.19 1.33 8.20
C THR A 71 3.03 0.67 6.82
N HIS A 72 1.84 0.70 6.24
CA HIS A 72 1.59 0.16 4.90
C HIS A 72 2.44 0.87 3.84
N THR A 73 2.39 2.21 3.80
CA THR A 73 3.17 3.00 2.85
C THR A 73 4.67 2.71 3.00
N ASP A 74 5.20 2.67 4.24
CA ASP A 74 6.60 2.33 4.49
C ASP A 74 6.96 0.90 4.06
N THR A 75 6.03 -0.05 4.24
CA THR A 75 6.21 -1.45 3.81
C THR A 75 6.34 -1.54 2.29
N VAL A 76 5.49 -0.84 1.53
CA VAL A 76 5.57 -0.84 0.07
C VAL A 76 6.84 -0.13 -0.43
N ARG A 77 7.25 0.98 0.21
CA ARG A 77 8.56 1.62 -0.07
C ARG A 77 9.71 0.64 0.08
N ASP A 78 9.73 -0.08 1.19
CA ASP A 78 10.81 -1.02 1.48
C ASP A 78 10.79 -2.19 0.49
N MET A 79 9.61 -2.59 0.01
CA MET A 79 9.48 -3.60 -1.05
C MET A 79 9.99 -3.10 -2.42
N LEU A 80 9.74 -1.84 -2.79
CA LEU A 80 10.34 -1.24 -4.00
C LEU A 80 11.87 -1.31 -3.93
N ALA A 81 12.45 -1.00 -2.77
CA ALA A 81 13.90 -1.08 -2.56
C ALA A 81 14.46 -2.52 -2.65
N VAL A 82 13.68 -3.55 -2.28
CA VAL A 82 14.08 -4.96 -2.44
C VAL A 82 14.30 -5.32 -3.92
N TYR A 83 13.51 -4.73 -4.82
CA TYR A 83 13.59 -4.97 -6.26
C TYR A 83 14.37 -3.91 -7.05
N ASP A 84 15.05 -2.98 -6.36
CA ASP A 84 15.80 -1.88 -6.99
C ASP A 84 14.93 -0.97 -7.87
N ILE A 85 13.66 -0.78 -7.48
CA ILE A 85 12.70 0.12 -8.14
C ILE A 85 12.74 1.48 -7.43
N GLU A 86 12.77 2.56 -8.21
CA GLU A 86 12.75 3.94 -7.69
C GLU A 86 11.39 4.24 -7.02
N ASP A 87 11.41 4.82 -5.82
CA ASP A 87 10.18 5.22 -5.13
C ASP A 87 9.50 6.36 -5.90
N PRO A 88 8.24 6.22 -6.37
CA PRO A 88 7.51 7.30 -7.04
C PRO A 88 7.27 8.51 -6.12
N ASN A 89 7.34 8.36 -4.79
CA ASN A 89 7.16 9.43 -3.81
C ASN A 89 8.25 9.41 -2.72
N PRO A 90 9.52 9.75 -3.04
CA PRO A 90 10.64 9.62 -2.11
C PRO A 90 10.54 10.56 -0.89
N ASP A 91 9.80 11.66 -1.03
CA ASP A 91 9.55 12.65 0.03
C ASP A 91 8.28 12.38 0.83
N ALA A 92 7.61 11.22 0.66
CA ALA A 92 6.31 10.94 1.26
C ALA A 92 6.28 11.09 2.79
N ASN A 93 7.42 10.93 3.49
CA ASN A 93 7.51 11.04 4.96
C ASN A 93 7.87 12.44 5.47
N ASN A 94 8.01 13.43 4.57
CA ASN A 94 8.21 14.84 4.93
C ASN A 94 6.88 15.48 5.34
N LEU A 95 6.27 15.00 6.42
CA LEU A 95 5.00 15.49 6.93
C LEU A 95 5.16 16.83 7.69
N PRO A 96 4.19 17.75 7.60
CA PRO A 96 2.93 17.64 6.84
C PRO A 96 3.06 18.05 5.37
N ASP A 97 4.22 18.51 4.91
CA ASP A 97 4.41 19.13 3.59
C ASP A 97 4.15 18.16 2.42
N SER A 98 4.28 16.85 2.64
CA SER A 98 4.05 15.79 1.63
C SER A 98 2.60 15.33 1.48
N ILE A 99 1.68 15.79 2.36
CA ILE A 99 0.27 15.37 2.34
C ILE A 99 -0.38 15.84 1.04
N GLY A 100 -0.98 14.90 0.30
CA GLY A 100 -1.68 15.18 -0.97
C GLY A 100 -0.75 15.43 -2.16
N VAL A 101 0.57 15.29 -1.98
CA VAL A 101 1.56 15.47 -3.04
C VAL A 101 1.93 14.10 -3.62
N PHE A 102 1.53 13.84 -4.87
CA PHE A 102 1.86 12.62 -5.60
C PHE A 102 2.75 12.95 -6.80
N THR A 103 3.93 12.35 -6.84
CA THR A 103 5.00 12.65 -7.81
C THR A 103 5.29 11.51 -8.79
N GLY A 104 4.57 10.39 -8.69
CA GLY A 104 4.74 9.26 -9.59
C GLY A 104 4.53 9.66 -11.05
N ALA A 105 5.45 9.25 -11.92
CA ALA A 105 5.40 9.60 -13.34
C ALA A 105 4.18 9.00 -14.06
N ASP A 106 3.81 7.77 -13.68
CA ASP A 106 2.75 7.02 -14.36
C ASP A 106 1.36 7.29 -13.77
N TYR A 107 1.23 7.34 -12.43
CA TYR A 107 -0.07 7.44 -11.74
C TYR A 107 -0.19 8.61 -10.76
N GLY A 108 0.82 9.45 -10.56
CA GLY A 108 0.74 10.57 -9.62
C GLY A 108 -0.39 11.56 -9.95
N TRP A 109 -0.73 11.72 -11.23
CA TRP A 109 -1.89 12.51 -11.68
C TRP A 109 -3.22 11.91 -11.17
N TYR A 110 -3.36 10.59 -11.22
CA TYR A 110 -4.56 9.86 -10.81
C TYR A 110 -4.76 10.00 -9.30
N PHE A 111 -3.71 9.75 -8.51
CA PHE A 111 -3.78 9.86 -7.06
C PHE A 111 -3.98 11.31 -6.58
N THR A 112 -3.44 12.30 -7.30
CA THR A 112 -3.74 13.72 -7.04
C THR A 112 -5.23 14.03 -7.22
N GLU A 113 -5.85 13.54 -8.31
CA GLU A 113 -7.28 13.73 -8.56
C GLU A 113 -8.14 13.02 -7.51
N LYS A 114 -7.79 11.78 -7.15
CA LYS A 114 -8.49 11.00 -6.12
C LYS A 114 -8.40 11.65 -4.76
N PHE A 115 -7.22 12.08 -4.34
CA PHE A 115 -7.02 12.78 -3.07
C PHE A 115 -7.93 14.00 -2.97
N GLN A 116 -7.92 14.86 -3.99
CA GLN A 116 -8.77 16.06 -4.01
C GLN A 116 -10.26 15.72 -3.92
N SER A 117 -10.69 14.70 -4.67
CA SER A 117 -12.10 14.29 -4.72
C SER A 117 -12.57 13.67 -3.40
N LEU A 118 -11.75 12.81 -2.79
CA LEU A 118 -12.05 12.11 -1.54
C LEU A 118 -12.05 13.07 -0.35
N VAL A 119 -11.08 13.98 -0.27
CA VAL A 119 -11.08 15.03 0.76
C VAL A 119 -12.29 15.95 0.58
N ALA A 120 -12.61 16.36 -0.66
CA ALA A 120 -13.79 17.18 -0.91
C ALA A 120 -15.08 16.49 -0.45
N TRP A 121 -15.24 15.19 -0.72
CA TRP A 121 -16.38 14.41 -0.22
C TRP A 121 -16.38 14.33 1.32
N GLY A 122 -15.26 13.96 1.94
CA GLY A 122 -15.19 13.81 3.39
C GLY A 122 -15.40 15.13 4.16
N THR A 123 -15.08 16.28 3.55
CA THR A 123 -15.33 17.60 4.17
C THR A 123 -16.81 17.97 4.27
N GLN A 124 -17.71 17.22 3.62
CA GLN A 124 -19.15 17.54 3.61
C GLN A 124 -19.80 17.29 4.98
N SER A 125 -19.46 16.18 5.62
CA SER A 125 -19.88 15.85 6.98
C SER A 125 -19.01 14.76 7.60
N LEU A 126 -19.05 14.59 8.91
CA LEU A 126 -18.33 13.49 9.58
C LEU A 126 -18.82 12.11 9.10
N LEU A 127 -20.12 11.96 8.82
CA LEU A 127 -20.65 10.72 8.28
C LEU A 127 -20.09 10.45 6.88
N ASP A 128 -20.06 11.46 6.01
CA ASP A 128 -19.42 11.36 4.69
C ASP A 128 -17.93 11.02 4.80
N ALA A 129 -17.22 11.59 5.77
CA ALA A 129 -15.82 11.28 6.02
C ALA A 129 -15.61 9.80 6.40
N TRP A 130 -16.48 9.22 7.23
CA TRP A 130 -16.39 7.78 7.51
C TRP A 130 -16.73 6.92 6.30
N TYR A 131 -17.68 7.35 5.45
CA TYR A 131 -17.95 6.68 4.18
C TYR A 131 -16.76 6.76 3.22
N VAL A 132 -16.04 7.87 3.17
CA VAL A 132 -14.76 8.00 2.43
C VAL A 132 -13.75 6.98 2.95
N GLY A 133 -13.61 6.86 4.28
CA GLY A 133 -12.76 5.84 4.90
C GLY A 133 -13.14 4.44 4.44
N ALA A 134 -14.39 4.03 4.65
CA ALA A 134 -14.85 2.71 4.23
C ALA A 134 -14.74 2.46 2.72
N PHE A 135 -14.95 3.49 1.89
CA PHE A 135 -14.80 3.41 0.44
C PHE A 135 -13.35 3.12 0.04
N ILE A 136 -12.39 3.81 0.65
CA ILE A 136 -10.96 3.61 0.38
C ILE A 136 -10.57 2.18 0.73
N GLU A 137 -10.96 1.68 1.90
CA GLU A 137 -10.61 0.31 2.31
C GLU A 137 -11.22 -0.77 1.41
N GLU A 138 -12.45 -0.57 0.91
CA GLU A 138 -13.06 -1.48 -0.06
C GLU A 138 -12.34 -1.46 -1.41
N LEU A 139 -11.95 -0.27 -1.88
CA LEU A 139 -11.22 -0.10 -3.14
C LEU A 139 -9.82 -0.71 -3.04
N ASP A 140 -9.09 -0.39 -1.98
CA ASP A 140 -7.73 -0.85 -1.71
C ASP A 140 -7.65 -2.37 -1.70
N MET A 141 -8.59 -3.07 -1.04
CA MET A 141 -8.64 -4.54 -1.10
C MET A 141 -8.84 -5.07 -2.53
N ILE A 142 -9.67 -4.43 -3.36
CA ILE A 142 -9.87 -4.86 -4.76
C ILE A 142 -8.59 -4.62 -5.56
N ASP A 143 -7.99 -3.44 -5.42
CA ASP A 143 -6.83 -3.02 -6.19
C ASP A 143 -5.54 -3.72 -5.72
N ILE A 144 -5.48 -4.27 -4.50
CA ILE A 144 -4.44 -5.21 -4.05
C ILE A 144 -4.64 -6.61 -4.63
N ILE A 145 -5.87 -7.13 -4.55
CA ILE A 145 -6.18 -8.52 -4.93
C ILE A 145 -6.09 -8.69 -6.45
N GLU A 146 -6.70 -7.78 -7.19
CA GLU A 146 -6.82 -7.79 -8.64
C GLU A 146 -6.02 -6.64 -9.27
N CYS A 147 -5.98 -6.57 -10.60
CA CYS A 147 -5.29 -5.49 -11.28
C CYS A 147 -6.13 -4.20 -11.26
N PRO A 148 -5.62 -3.08 -10.72
CA PRO A 148 -6.36 -1.83 -10.63
C PRO A 148 -6.91 -1.36 -11.96
N LYS A 149 -8.16 -0.90 -11.96
CA LYS A 149 -8.89 -0.57 -13.20
C LYS A 149 -8.15 0.45 -14.06
N VAL A 150 -7.52 1.47 -13.46
CA VAL A 150 -6.79 2.51 -14.20
C VAL A 150 -5.53 1.95 -14.88
N ILE A 151 -4.88 0.93 -14.30
CA ILE A 151 -3.76 0.23 -14.95
C ILE A 151 -4.27 -0.46 -16.23
N VAL A 152 -5.40 -1.16 -16.15
CA VAL A 152 -5.99 -1.91 -17.27
C VAL A 152 -6.51 -0.98 -18.38
N GLU A 153 -7.01 0.20 -18.03
CA GLU A 153 -7.53 1.18 -19.00
C GLU A 153 -6.43 2.03 -19.66
N THR A 154 -5.20 1.96 -19.15
CA THR A 154 -4.04 2.68 -19.70
C THR A 154 -3.36 1.85 -20.81
N ASP A 155 -2.90 2.51 -21.88
CA ASP A 155 -2.16 1.86 -22.98
C ASP A 155 -0.71 1.53 -22.57
N ASN A 156 -0.56 0.62 -21.62
CA ASN A 156 0.72 0.16 -21.04
C ASN A 156 1.02 -1.32 -21.38
N GLY A 157 0.09 -2.01 -22.05
CA GLY A 157 0.22 -3.42 -22.41
C GLY A 157 -0.11 -4.42 -21.30
N ILE A 158 -0.72 -3.98 -20.20
CA ILE A 158 -1.14 -4.83 -19.06
C ILE A 158 -2.64 -5.06 -19.13
N ASN A 159 -3.07 -6.33 -19.16
CA ASN A 159 -4.47 -6.72 -19.09
C ASN A 159 -4.92 -6.98 -17.64
N ALA A 160 -6.24 -7.11 -17.43
CA ALA A 160 -6.84 -7.26 -16.09
C ALA A 160 -6.32 -8.44 -15.26
N ASN A 161 -5.76 -9.46 -15.89
CA ASN A 161 -5.24 -10.67 -15.23
C ASN A 161 -3.71 -10.75 -15.30
N GLU A 162 -3.04 -9.61 -15.48
CA GLU A 162 -1.58 -9.50 -15.63
C GLU A 162 -0.97 -8.61 -14.55
N CYS A 163 -1.71 -8.30 -13.48
CA CYS A 163 -1.18 -7.68 -12.25
C CYS A 163 -2.12 -8.02 -11.07
N GLY A 164 -1.78 -7.63 -9.83
CA GLY A 164 -2.55 -8.03 -8.65
C GLY A 164 -1.97 -9.21 -7.88
N MET A 165 -2.40 -9.39 -6.63
CA MET A 165 -2.03 -10.54 -5.79
C MET A 165 -2.43 -11.89 -6.40
N THR A 166 -3.54 -11.94 -7.14
CA THR A 166 -4.00 -13.15 -7.85
C THR A 166 -3.11 -13.53 -9.03
N TYR A 167 -2.40 -12.55 -9.61
CA TYR A 167 -1.50 -12.73 -10.74
C TYR A 167 -0.08 -13.12 -10.32
N THR A 168 0.55 -12.34 -9.44
CA THR A 168 1.98 -12.46 -9.13
C THR A 168 2.35 -13.89 -8.73
N ASP A 169 3.58 -14.34 -9.01
CA ASP A 169 4.12 -15.56 -8.41
C ASP A 169 5.25 -15.28 -7.40
N GLU A 170 5.66 -14.02 -7.28
CA GLU A 170 6.68 -13.55 -6.37
C GLU A 170 6.20 -13.59 -4.90
N VAL A 171 6.88 -14.42 -4.11
CA VAL A 171 6.48 -14.76 -2.73
C VAL A 171 6.51 -13.54 -1.82
N ASN A 172 7.47 -12.63 -2.01
CA ASN A 172 7.56 -11.44 -1.18
C ASN A 172 6.39 -10.49 -1.43
N LEU A 173 6.00 -10.30 -2.70
CA LEU A 173 4.84 -9.47 -3.06
C LEU A 173 3.55 -10.07 -2.50
N LYS A 174 3.34 -11.38 -2.67
CA LYS A 174 2.16 -12.07 -2.10
C LYS A 174 2.05 -11.89 -0.60
N THR A 175 3.17 -12.03 0.11
CA THR A 175 3.18 -11.92 1.57
C THR A 175 2.85 -10.50 2.01
N MET A 176 3.43 -9.49 1.34
CA MET A 176 3.09 -8.10 1.59
C MET A 176 1.62 -7.81 1.32
N TYR A 177 1.10 -8.17 0.15
CA TYR A 177 -0.31 -7.95 -0.23
C TYR A 177 -1.30 -8.61 0.74
N GLN A 178 -1.01 -9.81 1.23
CA GLN A 178 -1.83 -10.45 2.27
C GLN A 178 -1.87 -9.66 3.58
N HIS A 179 -0.75 -9.02 3.95
CA HIS A 179 -0.71 -8.18 5.14
C HIS A 179 -1.48 -6.87 4.95
N LEU A 180 -1.37 -6.24 3.78
CA LEU A 180 -2.12 -5.03 3.44
C LEU A 180 -3.62 -5.30 3.47
N VAL A 181 -4.11 -6.33 2.74
CA VAL A 181 -5.53 -6.74 2.75
C VAL A 181 -6.04 -6.99 4.17
N ALA A 182 -5.28 -7.69 5.01
CA ALA A 182 -5.68 -7.93 6.39
C ALA A 182 -5.76 -6.64 7.23
N GLY A 183 -4.91 -5.65 6.94
CA GLY A 183 -4.99 -4.30 7.48
C GLY A 183 -6.26 -3.59 7.02
N SER A 184 -6.50 -3.52 5.71
CA SER A 184 -7.65 -2.83 5.11
C SER A 184 -8.98 -3.43 5.56
N GLU A 185 -9.07 -4.75 5.77
CA GLU A 185 -10.24 -5.37 6.39
C GLU A 185 -10.51 -4.86 7.82
N ASN A 186 -9.45 -4.66 8.63
CA ASN A 186 -9.60 -4.13 9.99
C ASN A 186 -10.00 -2.66 9.98
N HIS A 187 -9.47 -1.88 9.04
CA HIS A 187 -9.83 -0.49 8.85
C HIS A 187 -11.30 -0.36 8.42
N LEU A 188 -11.74 -1.20 7.47
CA LEU A 188 -13.13 -1.26 7.02
C LEU A 188 -14.07 -1.54 8.20
N ARG A 189 -13.76 -2.55 9.03
CA ARG A 189 -14.53 -2.83 10.26
C ARG A 189 -14.61 -1.61 11.18
N ALA A 190 -13.53 -0.85 11.32
CA ALA A 190 -13.49 0.35 12.16
C ALA A 190 -14.38 1.48 11.59
N TYR A 191 -14.31 1.77 10.30
CA TYR A 191 -15.15 2.79 9.67
C TYR A 191 -16.62 2.38 9.67
N VAL A 192 -16.94 1.15 9.27
CA VAL A 192 -18.32 0.63 9.28
C VAL A 192 -18.93 0.70 10.68
N LYS A 193 -18.18 0.35 11.72
CA LYS A 193 -18.65 0.47 13.11
C LYS A 193 -19.06 1.91 13.48
N ASN A 194 -18.31 2.91 13.03
CA ASN A 194 -18.66 4.32 13.28
C ASN A 194 -19.90 4.73 12.46
N ILE A 195 -19.97 4.34 11.19
CA ILE A 195 -21.12 4.61 10.31
C ILE A 195 -22.40 4.02 10.91
N GLU A 196 -22.38 2.74 11.28
CA GLU A 196 -23.52 2.03 11.84
C GLU A 196 -23.92 2.53 13.23
N GLY A 197 -22.98 3.14 13.97
CA GLY A 197 -23.31 3.89 15.19
C GLY A 197 -24.26 5.06 14.94
N VAL A 198 -24.31 5.59 13.71
CA VAL A 198 -25.21 6.68 13.30
C VAL A 198 -26.45 6.17 12.58
N ILE A 199 -26.28 5.25 11.62
CA ILE A 199 -27.37 4.81 10.74
C ILE A 199 -28.10 3.55 11.23
N GLY A 200 -27.59 2.92 12.28
CA GLY A 200 -28.08 1.64 12.83
C GLY A 200 -27.21 0.45 12.40
N GLU A 201 -27.01 -0.47 13.34
CA GLU A 201 -26.29 -1.73 13.11
C GLU A 201 -26.96 -2.55 12.01
N GLY A 202 -26.17 -3.05 11.06
CA GLY A 202 -26.66 -3.82 9.92
C GLY A 202 -27.01 -3.01 8.68
N ASN A 203 -26.92 -1.68 8.73
CA ASN A 203 -27.37 -0.80 7.64
C ASN A 203 -26.25 -0.25 6.75
N TYR A 204 -24.99 -0.62 6.97
CA TYR A 204 -23.92 -0.28 6.03
C TYR A 204 -24.08 -1.07 4.73
N GLU A 205 -24.18 -0.36 3.60
CA GLU A 205 -24.18 -0.91 2.26
C GLU A 205 -22.79 -0.79 1.64
N ALA A 206 -22.29 -1.88 1.05
CA ALA A 206 -21.02 -1.92 0.37
C ALA A 206 -20.97 -0.92 -0.79
N GLN A 207 -19.80 -0.30 -0.99
CA GLN A 207 -19.63 0.80 -1.95
C GLN A 207 -18.90 0.36 -3.22
N VAL A 208 -17.98 -0.60 -3.10
CA VAL A 208 -17.14 -1.12 -4.20
C VAL A 208 -17.14 -2.65 -4.20
N LEU A 209 -16.92 -3.26 -3.04
CA LEU A 209 -17.04 -4.71 -2.88
C LEU A 209 -18.50 -5.15 -3.03
N SER A 210 -18.71 -6.44 -3.26
CA SER A 210 -20.07 -6.98 -3.11
C SER A 210 -20.48 -6.96 -1.64
N GLN A 211 -21.79 -6.83 -1.39
CA GLN A 211 -22.31 -6.88 -0.02
C GLN A 211 -21.92 -8.19 0.69
N GLU A 212 -21.89 -9.32 -0.01
CA GLU A 212 -21.49 -10.61 0.55
C GLU A 212 -20.03 -10.60 1.05
N GLN A 213 -19.12 -9.96 0.32
CA GLN A 213 -17.73 -9.82 0.75
C GLN A 213 -17.61 -8.92 1.99
N VAL A 214 -18.31 -7.77 1.99
CA VAL A 214 -18.33 -6.88 3.15
C VAL A 214 -18.93 -7.59 4.37
N ASP A 215 -20.05 -8.28 4.21
CA ASP A 215 -20.69 -9.02 5.30
C ASP A 215 -19.78 -10.13 5.86
N ALA A 216 -19.04 -10.84 4.99
CA ALA A 216 -18.03 -11.81 5.42
C ALA A 216 -16.89 -11.15 6.22
N ILE A 217 -16.41 -9.98 5.80
CA ILE A 217 -15.39 -9.20 6.53
C ILE A 217 -15.94 -8.76 7.89
N LEU A 218 -17.18 -8.30 7.95
CA LEU A 218 -17.86 -7.85 9.17
C LEU A 218 -18.30 -9.01 10.07
N GLY A 219 -18.30 -10.25 9.57
CA GLY A 219 -18.64 -11.46 10.31
C GLY A 219 -20.14 -11.64 10.55
N ARG A 220 -20.99 -11.28 9.59
CA ARG A 220 -22.46 -11.38 9.69
C ARG A 220 -23.13 -11.88 8.43
#